data_AF-A0A382YH38-F1
#
_entry.id   AF-A0A382YH38-F1
#
_cell.length_a   1.000
_cell.length_b   1.000
_cell.length_c   1.000
_cell.angle_alpha   90.00
_cell.angle_beta   90.00
_cell.angle_gamma   90.00
#
_symmetry.space_group_name_H-M   'P 1'
#
loop_
_entity.id
_entity.type
_entity.pdbx_description
1 polymer ?
#
loop_
_entity_poly.entity_id
_entity_poly.type
_entity_poly.pdbx_seq_one_letter_code
_entity_poly.pdbx_strand_id
1 'polypeptide(L)' 'VPTINQLVRKGRKQVTKATGTPALQGNPQKRGVCTRVYTTTPKKPNSALRK' A
#
# COMPACT_ATOMS: atom_id res chain seq x y z
N VAL A 1 -21.13 16.68 17.27
CA VAL A 1 -21.31 17.71 16.21
C VAL A 1 -20.54 18.97 16.61
N PRO A 2 -19.53 19.41 15.82
CA PRO A 2 -18.71 20.56 16.18
C PRO A 2 -19.38 21.90 15.82
N THR A 3 -19.06 22.96 16.57
CA THR A 3 -19.54 24.32 16.31
C THR A 3 -18.70 25.00 15.21
N ILE A 4 -19.24 26.06 14.61
CA ILE A 4 -18.54 26.82 13.55
C ILE A 4 -17.20 27.35 14.06
N ASN A 5 -17.15 27.90 15.28
CA ASN A 5 -15.91 28.41 15.89
C ASN A 5 -14.86 27.31 16.12
N GLN A 6 -15.27 26.05 16.35
CA GLN A 6 -14.34 24.93 16.44
C GLN A 6 -13.72 24.59 15.08
N LEU A 7 -14.51 24.64 14.01
CA LEU A 7 -14.04 24.41 12.64
C LEU A 7 -13.15 25.56 12.13
N VAL A 8 -13.45 26.80 12.51
CA VAL A 8 -12.63 27.99 12.20
C VAL A 8 -11.26 27.90 12.89
N ARG A 9 -11.21 27.46 14.16
CA ARG A 9 -9.93 27.28 14.89
C ARG A 9 -9.17 26.03 14.45
N LYS A 10 -9.88 24.92 14.17
CA LYS A 10 -9.32 23.63 13.77
C LYS A 10 -10.20 23.02 12.67
N GLY A 11 -9.79 23.22 11.43
CA GLY A 11 -10.45 22.64 10.27
C GLY A 11 -10.47 21.12 10.30
N ARG A 12 -11.42 20.51 9.57
CA ARG A 12 -11.45 19.06 9.38
C ARG A 12 -10.24 18.64 8.54
N LYS A 13 -9.59 17.55 8.94
CA LYS A 13 -8.53 16.91 8.14
C LYS A 13 -9.13 15.74 7.38
N GLN A 14 -8.76 15.64 6.10
CA GLN A 14 -9.09 14.46 5.32
C GLN A 14 -8.20 13.29 5.75
N VAL A 15 -8.78 12.09 5.82
CA VAL A 15 -8.04 10.87 6.12
C VAL A 15 -7.35 10.40 4.84
N THR A 16 -6.03 10.43 4.82
CA THR A 16 -5.23 9.92 3.69
C THR A 16 -4.99 8.42 3.85
N LYS A 17 -5.13 7.66 2.77
CA LYS A 17 -4.81 6.21 2.73
C LYS A 17 -3.45 5.97 2.10
N ALA A 18 -2.69 5.02 2.63
CA ALA A 18 -1.45 4.57 2.02
C ALA A 18 -1.72 3.74 0.76
N THR A 19 -0.85 3.86 -0.24
CA THR A 19 -0.92 3.06 -1.46
C THR A 19 -0.41 1.65 -1.18
N GLY A 20 -1.11 0.60 -1.64
CA GLY A 20 -0.64 -0.78 -1.52
C GLY A 20 0.59 -1.10 -2.39
N THR A 21 0.93 -0.23 -3.34
CA THR A 21 1.99 -0.45 -4.35
C THR A 21 2.95 0.75 -4.47
N PRO A 22 3.71 1.08 -3.41
CA PRO A 22 4.57 2.28 -3.40
C PRO A 22 5.67 2.25 -4.47
N ALA A 23 6.19 1.07 -4.81
CA ALA A 23 7.25 0.92 -5.82
C ALA A 23 6.85 1.45 -7.21
N LEU A 24 5.56 1.38 -7.56
CA LEU A 24 5.07 1.80 -8.87
C LEU A 24 5.00 3.33 -9.03
N GLN A 25 4.95 4.11 -7.93
CA GLN A 25 4.87 5.58 -7.95
C GLN A 25 3.81 6.11 -8.95
N GLY A 26 2.63 5.48 -9.01
CA GLY A 26 1.55 5.86 -9.91
C GLY A 26 1.66 5.37 -11.36
N ASN A 27 2.75 4.69 -11.74
CA ASN A 27 2.89 4.10 -13.07
C ASN A 27 2.16 2.74 -13.17
N PRO A 28 1.64 2.37 -14.36
CA PRO A 28 0.98 1.08 -14.55
C PRO A 28 1.95 -0.11 -14.50
N GLN A 29 3.20 0.03 -14.99
CA GLN A 29 4.27 -0.96 -14.89
C GLN A 29 5.64 -0.27 -14.76
N LYS A 30 6.66 -0.99 -14.24
CA LYS A 30 8.07 -0.57 -14.20
C LYS A 30 9.01 -1.72 -14.54
N ARG A 31 10.09 -1.45 -15.28
CA ARG A 31 11.16 -2.42 -15.57
C ARG A 31 12.08 -2.57 -14.36
N GLY A 32 12.64 -3.77 -14.16
CA GLY A 32 13.61 -4.07 -13.10
C GLY A 32 14.45 -5.30 -13.46
N VAL A 33 15.52 -5.54 -12.70
CA VAL A 33 16.43 -6.69 -12.85
C VAL A 33 16.33 -7.57 -11.61
N CYS A 34 16.27 -8.88 -11.78
CA CYS A 34 16.22 -9.84 -10.68
C CYS A 34 17.54 -9.86 -9.91
N THR A 35 17.49 -9.65 -8.59
CA THR A 35 18.67 -9.77 -7.72
C THR A 35 18.93 -11.21 -7.27
N ARG A 36 17.87 -12.02 -7.14
CA ARG A 36 17.94 -13.44 -6.77
C ARG A 36 16.74 -14.20 -7.35
N VAL A 37 16.96 -15.45 -7.74
CA VAL A 37 15.90 -16.38 -8.17
C VAL A 37 15.88 -17.57 -7.21
N TYR A 38 14.72 -17.86 -6.61
CA TYR A 38 14.54 -18.94 -5.63
C TYR A 38 13.07 -19.33 -5.53
N THR A 39 12.77 -20.45 -4.86
CA THR A 39 11.40 -20.91 -4.63
C THR A 39 10.89 -20.60 -3.22
N THR A 40 9.59 -20.30 -3.08
CA THR A 40 8.92 -20.08 -1.78
C THR A 40 7.68 -20.97 -1.62
N THR A 41 7.38 -21.40 -0.39
CA THR A 41 6.15 -22.14 -0.06
C THR A 41 5.05 -21.16 0.37
N PRO A 42 3.77 -21.37 -0.02
CA PRO A 42 2.67 -20.49 0.37
C PRO A 42 2.32 -20.66 1.85
N LYS A 43 1.61 -19.67 2.42
CA LYS A 43 1.02 -19.79 3.76
C LYS A 43 -0.07 -20.88 3.76
N LYS A 44 -0.15 -21.64 4.86
CA LYS A 44 -1.25 -22.59 5.16
C LYS A 44 -2.61 -21.90 4.93
N PRO A 45 -3.64 -22.55 4.35
CA PRO A 45 -3.81 -23.99 4.09
C PRO A 45 -3.16 -24.53 2.82
N ASN A 46 -2.60 -23.66 1.98
CA ASN A 46 -2.11 -24.06 0.68
C ASN A 46 -0.74 -24.75 0.78
N SER A 47 -0.43 -25.64 -0.16
CA SER A 47 0.87 -26.32 -0.28
C SER A 47 1.32 -26.36 -1.74
N ALA A 48 2.48 -25.76 -2.05
CA ALA A 48 3.11 -25.73 -3.38
C ALA A 48 4.54 -25.14 -3.30
N LEU A 49 5.33 -25.26 -4.37
CA LEU A 49 6.56 -24.48 -4.59
C LEU A 49 6.28 -23.38 -5.62
N ARG A 50 6.49 -22.10 -5.26
CA ARG A 50 6.32 -20.93 -6.15
C ARG A 50 7.67 -20.39 -6.57
N LYS A 51 7.90 -20.22 -7.88
CA LYS A 51 9.07 -19.55 -8.48
C LYS A 51 8.80 -18.06 -8.64
#